data_AF-A0AAU7JS61-F1
#
_entry.id   AF-A0AAU7JS61-F1
#
_cell.length_a   1.000
_cell.length_b   1.000
_cell.length_c   1.000
_cell.angle_alpha   90.00
_cell.angle_beta   90.00
_cell.angle_gamma   90.00
#
_symmetry.space_group_name_H-M   'P 1'
#
loop_
_entity.id
_entity.type
_entity.pdbx_description
1 polymer ?
#
loop_
_entity_poly.entity_id
_entity_poly.type
_entity_poly.pdbx_seq_one_letter_code
_entity_poly.pdbx_strand_id
1 'polypeptide(L)'
;MQQDAPREDDPAAGNALLWLTGSVLAFGAFVLLVPGMQPQGRTWLWVGIVLLAVGGVTFALALRARLRYLAAHRASERDTMER
;
A
#
# COMPACT_ATOMS: atom_id res chain seq x y z
N MET A 1 24.31 16.40 -18.94
CA MET A 1 23.70 15.45 -17.99
C MET A 1 22.21 15.72 -18.02
N GLN A 2 21.50 14.97 -18.85
CA GLN A 2 20.06 15.14 -19.03
C GLN A 2 19.41 14.55 -17.78
N GLN A 3 18.76 15.39 -16.98
CA GLN A 3 17.97 14.92 -15.83
C GLN A 3 16.81 14.11 -16.40
N ASP A 4 16.92 12.79 -16.31
CA ASP A 4 15.79 11.89 -16.54
C ASP A 4 14.70 12.30 -15.56
N ALA A 5 13.58 12.80 -16.10
CA ALA A 5 12.38 13.07 -15.33
C ALA A 5 12.03 11.83 -14.49
N PRO A 6 11.57 11.98 -13.23
CA PRO A 6 11.20 10.84 -12.40
C PRO A 6 10.20 9.98 -13.18
N ARG A 7 10.65 8.79 -13.58
CA ARG A 7 9.87 7.86 -14.38
C ARG A 7 8.65 7.46 -13.55
N GLU A 8 7.46 7.90 -13.97
CA GLU A 8 6.18 7.66 -13.29
C GLU A 8 5.90 6.16 -13.07
N ASP A 9 6.56 5.28 -13.84
CA ASP A 9 6.45 3.83 -13.81
C ASP A 9 7.65 3.13 -13.15
N ASP A 10 8.17 3.64 -12.03
CA ASP A 10 9.24 2.92 -11.33
C ASP A 10 8.68 1.73 -10.52
N PRO A 11 8.92 0.47 -10.93
CA PRO A 11 8.48 -0.69 -10.18
C PRO A 11 9.02 -0.70 -8.74
N ALA A 12 10.14 -0.02 -8.48
CA ALA A 12 10.69 0.17 -7.14
C ALA A 12 9.79 1.04 -6.26
N ALA A 13 9.18 2.10 -6.81
CA ALA A 13 8.25 2.95 -6.07
C ALA A 13 6.99 2.20 -5.67
N GLY A 14 6.44 1.36 -6.57
CA GLY A 14 5.30 0.51 -6.27
C GLY A 14 5.60 -0.56 -5.22
N ASN A 15 6.80 -1.15 -5.24
CA ASN A 15 7.24 -2.12 -4.24
C ASN A 15 7.48 -1.46 -2.87
N ALA A 16 8.14 -0.31 -2.85
CA ALA A 16 8.37 0.46 -1.64
C ALA A 16 7.04 0.87 -0.98
N LEU A 17 6.06 1.30 -1.77
CA LEU A 17 4.74 1.68 -1.26
C LEU A 17 4.02 0.49 -0.60
N LEU A 18 4.06 -0.70 -1.21
CA LEU A 18 3.49 -1.93 -0.64
C LEU A 18 4.16 -2.32 0.68
N TRP A 19 5.49 -2.28 0.74
CA TRP A 19 6.23 -2.57 1.96
C TRP A 19 5.93 -1.56 3.06
N LEU A 20 5.90 -0.26 2.74
CA LEU A 20 5.55 0.80 3.69
C LEU A 20 4.14 0.62 4.26
N THR A 21 3.15 0.38 3.40
CA THR A 21 1.77 0.18 3.86
C THR A 21 1.58 -1.13 4.63
N GLY A 22 2.26 -2.20 4.21
CA GLY A 22 2.30 -3.46 4.96
C GLY A 22 2.91 -3.28 6.36
N SER A 23 4.03 -2.57 6.48
CA SER A 23 4.66 -2.25 7.77
C SER A 23 3.76 -1.40 8.67
N VAL A 24 3.05 -0.41 8.11
CA VAL A 24 2.09 0.41 8.86
C VAL A 24 0.92 -0.43 9.39
N LEU A 25 0.39 -1.34 8.57
CA LEU A 25 -0.65 -2.29 8.99
C LEU A 25 -0.19 -3.22 10.11
N ALA A 26 0.99 -3.82 9.95
CA ALA A 26 1.58 -4.71 10.96
C ALA A 26 1.83 -3.97 12.29
N PHE A 27 2.33 -2.73 12.21
CA PHE A 27 2.53 -1.89 13.37
C PHE A 27 1.20 -1.52 14.04
N GLY A 28 0.17 -1.14 13.27
CA GLY A 28 -1.18 -0.89 13.80
C GLY A 28 -1.75 -2.10 14.53
N ALA A 29 -1.62 -3.30 13.97
CA ALA A 29 -2.05 -4.54 14.61
C ALA A 29 -1.30 -4.83 15.92
N PHE A 30 0.03 -4.64 15.94
CA PHE A 30 0.84 -4.78 17.15
C PHE A 30 0.38 -3.82 18.26
N VAL A 31 0.16 -2.55 17.93
CA VAL A 31 -0.30 -1.52 18.87
C VAL A 31 -1.71 -1.86 19.42
N LEU A 32 -2.57 -2.45 18.60
CA LEU A 32 -3.92 -2.84 19.02
C LEU A 32 -3.89 -4.06 19.97
N LEU A 33 -3.05 -5.05 19.65
CA LEU A 33 -2.98 -6.33 20.39
C LEU A 33 -2.15 -6.25 21.68
N VAL A 34 -1.06 -5.49 21.70
CA VAL A 34 -0.11 -5.53 22.83
C VAL A 34 -0.45 -4.48 23.90
N PRO A 35 -0.39 -3.17 23.62
CA PRO A 35 -0.80 -2.16 24.59
C PRO A 35 -2.32 -1.95 24.63
N GLY A 36 -3.05 -2.12 23.52
CA GLY A 36 -4.50 -1.88 23.46
C GLY A 36 -5.35 -2.84 24.30
N MET A 37 -4.89 -4.07 24.55
CA MET A 37 -5.59 -5.05 25.40
C MET A 37 -5.43 -4.79 26.91
N GLN A 38 -4.53 -3.88 27.30
CA GLN A 38 -4.35 -3.54 28.71
C GLN A 38 -5.38 -2.47 29.14
N PRO A 39 -5.98 -2.58 30.34
CA PRO A 39 -6.99 -1.63 30.82
C PRO A 39 -6.47 -0.19 30.94
N GLN A 40 -5.17 -0.01 31.15
CA GLN A 40 -4.49 1.29 31.18
C GLN A 40 -4.09 1.80 29.77
N GLY A 41 -4.14 0.93 28.76
CA GLY A 41 -3.70 1.19 27.39
C GLY A 41 -4.82 1.50 26.40
N ARG A 42 -6.04 1.82 26.85
CA ARG A 42 -7.19 2.11 25.97
C ARG A 42 -6.93 3.17 24.90
N THR A 43 -6.07 4.16 25.18
CA THR A 43 -5.64 5.15 24.18
C THR A 43 -4.91 4.50 23.00
N TRP A 44 -4.08 3.49 23.27
CA TRP A 44 -3.36 2.73 22.24
C TRP A 44 -4.28 1.88 21.38
N LEU A 45 -5.42 1.45 21.92
CA LEU A 45 -6.45 0.73 21.16
C LEU A 45 -6.97 1.61 20.01
N TRP A 46 -7.31 2.87 20.30
CA TRP A 46 -7.73 3.85 19.28
C TRP A 46 -6.62 4.20 18.29
N VAL A 47 -5.39 4.38 18.77
CA VAL A 47 -4.23 4.62 17.90
C VAL A 47 -4.02 3.46 16.94
N GLY A 48 -4.10 2.22 17.43
CA GLY A 48 -4.03 1.01 16.61
C GLY A 48 -5.13 0.93 15.56
N ILE A 49 -6.38 1.26 15.92
CA ILE A 49 -7.52 1.30 14.99
C ILE A 49 -7.27 2.32 13.87
N VAL A 50 -6.84 3.54 14.21
CA VAL A 50 -6.55 4.59 13.22
C VAL A 50 -5.42 4.17 12.29
N LEU A 51 -4.34 3.59 12.82
CA LEU A 51 -3.23 3.05 12.03
C LEU A 51 -3.68 1.94 11.07
N LEU A 52 -4.54 1.03 11.53
CA LEU A 52 -5.13 -0.01 10.70
C LEU A 52 -6.03 0.54 9.60
N ALA A 53 -6.89 1.52 9.92
CA ALA A 53 -7.78 2.14 8.96
C ALA A 53 -7.01 2.92 7.89
N VAL A 54 -6.09 3.81 8.30
CA VAL A 54 -5.30 4.63 7.37
C VAL A 54 -4.33 3.75 6.57
N GLY A 55 -3.63 2.83 7.22
CA GLY A 55 -2.74 1.88 6.56
C GLY A 55 -3.48 0.99 5.57
N GLY A 56 -4.66 0.48 5.96
CA GLY A 56 -5.51 -0.35 5.13
C GLY A 56 -6.07 0.38 3.91
N VAL A 57 -6.59 1.61 4.08
CA VAL A 57 -7.08 2.42 2.95
C VAL A 57 -5.95 2.75 1.98
N THR A 58 -4.80 3.15 2.49
CA THR A 58 -3.62 3.46 1.66
C THR A 58 -3.14 2.23 0.91
N PHE A 59 -3.11 1.06 1.56
CA PHE A 59 -2.74 -0.21 0.93
C PHE A 59 -3.73 -0.59 -0.17
N ALA A 60 -5.04 -0.49 0.10
CA ALA A 60 -6.09 -0.80 -0.86
C ALA A 60 -6.03 0.10 -2.10
N LEU A 61 -5.75 1.40 -1.92
CA LEU A 61 -5.57 2.34 -3.02
C LEU A 61 -4.32 2.01 -3.84
N ALA A 62 -3.19 1.72 -3.19
CA ALA A 62 -1.95 1.31 -3.86
C ALA A 62 -2.13 0.02 -4.66
N LEU A 63 -2.78 -1.00 -4.06
CA LEU A 63 -3.08 -2.27 -4.71
C LEU A 63 -4.03 -2.07 -5.89
N ARG A 64 -5.07 -1.24 -5.74
CA ARG A 64 -6.02 -0.92 -6.81
C ARG A 64 -5.34 -0.21 -7.99
N ALA A 65 -4.44 0.73 -7.73
CA ALA A 65 -3.65 1.39 -8.77
C ALA A 65 -2.79 0.38 -9.53
N ARG A 66 -2.11 -0.52 -8.81
CA ARG A 66 -1.30 -1.58 -9.42
C ARG A 66 -2.11 -2.56 -10.26
N LEU A 67 -3.28 -2.97 -9.77
CA LEU A 67 -4.18 -3.85 -10.54
C LEU A 67 -4.70 -3.18 -11.82
N ARG A 68 -5.04 -1.88 -11.76
CA ARG A 68 -5.44 -1.11 -12.94
C ARG A 68 -4.31 -1.00 -13.96
N TYR A 69 -3.09 -0.74 -13.52
CA TYR A 69 -1.91 -0.69 -14.39
C TYR A 69 -1.69 -2.02 -15.12
N LEU A 70 -1.76 -3.14 -14.40
CA LEU A 70 -1.62 -4.48 -14.99
C LEU A 70 -2.78 -4.83 -15.93
N ALA A 71 -4.00 -4.44 -15.61
CA ALA A 71 -5.16 -4.67 -16.47
C ALA A 71 -5.05 -3.87 -17.79
N ALA A 72 -4.57 -2.63 -17.73
CA ALA A 72 -4.33 -1.80 -18.91
C ALA A 72 -3.22 -2.39 -19.80
N HIS A 73 -2.12 -2.88 -19.20
CA HIS A 73 -1.02 -3.48 -19.95
C HIS A 73 -1.38 -4.82 -20.62
N ARG A 74 -2.18 -5.68 -19.96
CA ARG A 74 -2.68 -6.92 -20.57
C ARG A 74 -3.58 -6.68 -21.79
N ALA A 75 -4.36 -5.60 -21.79
CA ALA A 75 -5.25 -5.29 -22.90
C ALA A 75 -4.46 -4.91 -24.16
N SER A 76 -3.39 -4.12 -24.00
CA SER A 76 -2.51 -3.71 -25.10
C SER A 76 -1.73 -4.88 -25.72
N GLU A 77 -1.33 -5.87 -24.92
CA GLU A 77 -0.57 -7.04 -25.42
C GLU A 77 -1.45 -7.97 -26.27
N ARG A 78 -2.74 -8.08 -25.96
CA ARG A 78 -3.72 -8.87 -26.73
C ARG A 78 -4.00 -8.28 -28.12
N ASP A 79 -4.11 -6.96 -28.19
CA ASP A 79 -4.40 -6.21 -29.43
C ASP A 79 -3.22 -6.25 -30.41
N THR A 80 -2.01 -6.53 -29.91
CA THR A 80 -0.79 -6.68 -30.73
C THR A 80 -0.66 -8.09 -31.32
N MET A 81 -1.26 -9.12 -30.71
CA MET A 81 -1.25 -10.49 -31.26
C MET A 81 -2.35 -10.75 -32.29
N GLU A 82 -3.38 -9.90 -32.35
CA GLU A 82 -4.47 -10.00 -33.33
C GLU A 82 -4.24 -9.16 -34.61
N ARG A 83 -3.07 -8.53 -34.76
CA ARG A 83 -2.60 -7.88 -36.00
C ARG A 83 -1.51 -8.71 -36.68
#